data_AF-A0A2J6I8Q3-F1
#
_entry.id   AF-A0A2J6I8Q3-F1
#
_cell.length_a   1.000
_cell.length_b   1.000
_cell.length_c   1.000
_cell.angle_alpha   90.00
_cell.angle_beta   90.00
_cell.angle_gamma   90.00
#
_symmetry.space_group_name_H-M   'P 1'
#
loop_
_entity.id
_entity.type
_entity.pdbx_description
1 polymer ?
#
loop_
_entity_poly.entity_id
_entity_poly.type
_entity_poly.pdbx_seq_one_letter_code
_entity_poly.pdbx_strand_id
1 'polypeptide(L)'
;MKNFKGFFKNISIISISLLVISSIIFFLTPKIKISPAFPFILVFMYLTTILIFKLLAKSMENRLSKFANAYMLVNFGKLVIFSIIIVVYAVLNKEDAISFMLTFFIYYFILTIFEVFALLRLKS
;
A
#
# COMPACT_ATOMS: atom_id res chain seq x y z
N MET A 1 -11.42 14.23 13.21
CA MET A 1 -11.14 12.92 13.87
C MET A 1 -12.15 11.78 13.56
N LYS A 2 -13.45 12.04 13.30
CA LYS A 2 -14.45 10.98 13.02
C LYS A 2 -14.11 10.09 11.81
N ASN A 3 -13.47 10.63 10.77
CA ASN A 3 -13.10 9.89 9.55
C ASN A 3 -11.82 9.04 9.68
N PHE A 4 -10.94 9.34 10.65
CA PHE A 4 -9.66 8.62 10.80
C PHE A 4 -9.86 7.20 11.35
N LYS A 5 -10.76 7.03 12.32
CA LYS A 5 -11.12 5.71 12.86
C LYS A 5 -11.76 4.80 11.79
N GLY A 6 -12.61 5.37 10.93
CA GLY A 6 -13.22 4.67 9.81
C GLY A 6 -12.19 4.23 8.77
N PHE A 7 -11.26 5.12 8.42
CA PHE A 7 -10.12 4.78 7.55
C PHE A 7 -9.30 3.62 8.13
N PHE A 8 -8.87 3.74 9.39
CA PHE A 8 -8.04 2.72 10.05
C PHE A 8 -8.74 1.36 10.11
N LYS A 9 -10.06 1.33 10.39
CA LYS A 9 -10.86 0.11 10.34
C LYS A 9 -10.87 -0.51 8.94
N ASN A 10 -11.15 0.30 7.91
CA ASN A 10 -11.28 -0.21 6.54
C ASN A 10 -9.95 -0.72 5.98
N ILE A 11 -8.84 0.01 6.21
CA ILE A 11 -7.52 -0.46 5.78
C ILE A 11 -7.08 -1.72 6.53
N SER A 12 -7.43 -1.85 7.81
CA SER A 12 -7.19 -3.07 8.58
C SER A 12 -7.97 -4.25 7.99
N ILE A 13 -9.26 -4.06 7.67
CA ILE A 13 -10.10 -5.11 7.05
C ILE A 13 -9.50 -5.53 5.71
N ILE A 14 -9.19 -4.57 4.82
CA ILE A 14 -8.60 -4.88 3.50
C ILE A 14 -7.27 -5.63 3.65
N SER A 15 -6.42 -5.21 4.59
CA SER A 15 -5.13 -5.85 4.80
C SER A 15 -5.30 -7.26 5.38
N ILE A 16 -6.18 -7.46 6.35
CA ILE A 16 -6.48 -8.79 6.89
C ILE A 16 -7.04 -9.70 5.78
N SER A 17 -7.96 -9.20 4.96
CA SER A 17 -8.49 -9.94 3.80
C SER A 17 -7.37 -10.32 2.82
N LEU A 18 -6.47 -9.40 2.48
CA LEU A 18 -5.33 -9.69 1.61
C LEU A 18 -4.38 -10.72 2.21
N LEU A 19 -4.13 -10.65 3.53
CA LEU A 19 -3.30 -11.61 4.23
C LEU A 19 -3.90 -13.02 4.15
N VAL A 20 -5.20 -13.14 4.44
CA VAL A 20 -5.92 -14.42 4.40
C VAL A 20 -5.94 -14.97 2.98
N ILE A 21 -6.32 -14.17 1.98
CA ILE A 21 -6.35 -14.59 0.57
C ILE A 21 -4.98 -15.05 0.10
N SER A 22 -3.92 -14.29 0.43
CA SER A 22 -2.56 -14.62 -0.01
C SER A 22 -2.03 -15.86 0.69
N SER A 23 -2.39 -16.07 1.97
CA SER A 23 -2.07 -17.30 2.69
C SER A 23 -2.77 -18.51 2.07
N ILE A 24 -4.06 -18.38 1.75
CA ILE A 24 -4.83 -19.44 1.07
C ILE A 24 -4.17 -19.79 -0.26
N ILE A 25 -3.85 -18.82 -1.11
CA ILE A 25 -3.22 -19.08 -2.40
C ILE A 25 -1.84 -19.72 -2.21
N PHE A 26 -1.04 -19.21 -1.26
CA PHE A 26 0.29 -19.73 -0.97
C PHE A 26 0.28 -21.22 -0.56
N PHE A 27 -0.68 -21.63 0.27
CA PHE A 27 -0.77 -23.02 0.74
C PHE A 27 -1.55 -23.95 -0.20
N LEU A 28 -2.65 -23.49 -0.82
CA LEU A 28 -3.54 -24.33 -1.61
C LEU A 28 -3.17 -24.37 -3.10
N THR A 29 -2.40 -23.41 -3.61
CA THR A 29 -2.11 -23.30 -5.05
C THR A 29 -0.61 -23.14 -5.33
N PRO A 30 0.20 -24.22 -5.19
CA PRO A 30 1.65 -24.17 -5.43
C PRO A 30 2.04 -23.81 -6.87
N LYS A 31 1.09 -23.86 -7.82
CA LYS A 31 1.29 -23.39 -9.20
C LYS A 31 1.35 -21.87 -9.32
N ILE A 32 0.68 -21.13 -8.42
CA ILE A 32 0.73 -19.66 -8.38
C ILE A 32 1.83 -19.26 -7.41
N LYS A 33 2.96 -18.83 -7.96
CA LYS A 33 4.11 -18.40 -7.15
C LYS A 33 3.85 -17.01 -6.54
N ILE A 34 3.32 -16.99 -5.32
CA ILE A 34 3.31 -15.81 -4.44
C ILE A 34 4.65 -15.73 -3.72
N SER A 35 5.17 -14.52 -3.53
CA SER A 35 6.42 -14.36 -2.78
C SER A 35 6.25 -14.76 -1.32
N PRO A 36 7.16 -15.54 -0.72
CA PRO A 36 7.14 -15.84 0.71
C PRO A 36 7.19 -14.58 1.58
N ALA A 37 7.70 -13.47 1.05
CA ALA A 37 7.77 -12.19 1.73
C ALA A 37 6.42 -11.45 1.81
N PHE A 38 5.32 -12.01 1.27
CA PHE A 38 4.00 -11.36 1.24
C PHE A 38 3.53 -10.75 2.58
N PRO A 39 3.76 -11.36 3.77
CA PRO A 39 3.33 -10.74 5.03
C PRO A 39 4.11 -9.45 5.31
N PHE A 40 5.41 -9.43 5.02
CA PHE A 40 6.27 -8.26 5.21
C PHE A 40 5.92 -7.14 4.23
N ILE A 41 5.67 -7.48 2.96
CA ILE A 41 5.20 -6.52 1.95
C ILE A 41 3.92 -5.86 2.44
N LEU A 42 2.98 -6.65 2.94
CA LEU A 42 1.68 -6.15 3.37
C LEU A 42 1.78 -5.24 4.60
N VAL A 43 2.59 -5.61 5.60
CA VAL A 43 2.85 -4.77 6.79
C VAL A 43 3.51 -3.46 6.38
N PHE A 44 4.52 -3.51 5.51
CA PHE A 44 5.19 -2.32 4.99
C PHE A 44 4.21 -1.38 4.26
N MET A 45 3.37 -1.94 3.39
CA MET A 45 2.35 -1.20 2.65
C MET A 45 1.30 -0.58 3.58
N TYR A 46 0.84 -1.33 4.57
CA TYR A 46 -0.12 -0.88 5.56
C TYR A 46 0.40 0.33 6.35
N LEU A 47 1.62 0.22 6.88
CA LEU A 47 2.27 1.29 7.64
C LEU A 47 2.48 2.53 6.78
N THR A 48 2.97 2.35 5.56
CA THR A 48 3.20 3.45 4.62
C THR A 48 1.89 4.16 4.27
N THR A 49 0.81 3.41 4.02
CA THR A 49 -0.50 3.97 3.69
C THR A 49 -1.09 4.77 4.85
N ILE A 50 -0.94 4.30 6.10
CA ILE A 50 -1.36 5.08 7.28
C ILE A 50 -0.55 6.37 7.43
N LEU A 51 0.77 6.29 7.25
CA LEU A 51 1.65 7.44 7.35
C LEU A 51 1.28 8.50 6.30
N ILE A 52 1.15 8.10 5.04
CA ILE A 52 0.76 8.97 3.92
C ILE A 52 -0.61 9.61 4.19
N PHE A 53 -1.60 8.82 4.57
CA PHE A 53 -2.92 9.34 4.88
C PHE A 53 -2.90 10.39 5.99
N LYS A 54 -2.11 10.18 7.07
CA LYS A 54 -1.93 11.19 8.14
C LYS A 54 -1.28 12.47 7.62
N LEU A 55 -0.21 12.35 6.83
CA LEU A 55 0.52 13.49 6.26
C LEU A 55 -0.39 14.33 5.35
N LEU A 56 -1.16 13.65 4.49
CA LEU A 56 -2.07 14.29 3.54
C LEU A 56 -3.31 14.87 4.21
N ALA A 57 -3.90 14.18 5.20
CA ALA A 57 -5.02 14.74 5.96
C ALA A 57 -4.64 16.04 6.67
N LYS A 58 -3.42 16.14 7.21
CA LYS A 58 -2.91 17.39 7.82
C LYS A 58 -2.68 18.51 6.81
N SER A 59 -2.33 18.19 5.57
CA SER A 59 -2.11 19.21 4.53
C SER A 59 -3.43 19.79 3.99
N MET A 60 -4.54 19.04 4.08
CA MET A 60 -5.89 19.50 3.69
C MET A 60 -6.40 20.66 4.56
N GLU A 61 -6.04 20.71 5.84
CA GLU A 61 -6.50 21.76 6.78
C GLU A 61 -5.96 23.15 6.42
N ASN A 62 -4.85 23.22 5.66
CA ASN A 62 -4.14 24.47 5.44
C ASN A 62 -4.59 25.23 4.19
N ARG A 63 -4.62 24.60 2.98
CA ARG A 63 -5.17 25.12 1.69
C ARG A 63 -5.28 24.00 0.65
N LEU A 64 -6.29 24.05 -0.23
CA LEU A 64 -6.49 23.09 -1.35
C LEU A 64 -5.29 22.95 -2.30
N SER A 65 -4.63 24.06 -2.66
CA SER A 65 -3.44 24.04 -3.51
C SER A 65 -2.24 23.35 -2.86
N LYS A 66 -2.08 23.51 -1.53
CA LYS A 66 -1.04 22.83 -0.75
C LYS A 66 -1.30 21.33 -0.68
N PHE A 67 -2.56 20.91 -0.57
CA PHE A 67 -2.93 19.49 -0.62
C PHE A 67 -2.56 18.84 -1.95
N ALA A 68 -2.91 19.47 -3.09
CA ALA A 68 -2.60 18.91 -4.41
C ALA A 68 -1.08 18.73 -4.61
N ASN A 69 -0.27 19.74 -4.26
CA ASN A 69 1.19 19.65 -4.36
C ASN A 69 1.77 18.58 -3.42
N ALA A 70 1.27 18.51 -2.18
CA ALA A 70 1.71 17.49 -1.21
C ALA A 70 1.32 16.08 -1.67
N TYR A 71 0.11 15.89 -2.20
CA TYR A 71 -0.38 14.62 -2.74
C TYR A 71 0.50 14.12 -3.89
N MET A 72 0.82 14.99 -4.85
CA MET A 72 1.71 14.66 -5.95
C MET A 72 3.10 14.27 -5.46
N LEU A 73 3.71 15.07 -4.58
CA LEU A 73 5.05 14.83 -4.06
C LEU A 73 5.13 13.52 -3.27
N VAL A 74 4.16 13.26 -2.41
CA VAL A 74 4.12 12.05 -1.57
C VAL A 74 3.93 10.80 -2.44
N ASN A 75 3.03 10.82 -3.42
CA ASN A 75 2.82 9.68 -4.31
C ASN A 75 4.01 9.41 -5.23
N PHE A 76 4.65 10.48 -5.74
CA PHE A 76 5.88 10.33 -6.50
C PHE A 76 6.99 9.73 -5.64
N GLY A 77 7.20 10.25 -4.43
CA GLY A 77 8.16 9.70 -3.48
C GLY A 77 7.87 8.24 -3.12
N LYS A 78 6.59 7.90 -2.88
CA LYS A 78 6.12 6.52 -2.64
C LYS A 78 6.51 5.60 -3.79
N LEU A 79 6.24 6.01 -5.03
CA LEU A 79 6.60 5.23 -6.22
C LEU A 79 8.11 4.99 -6.32
N VAL A 80 8.93 6.04 -6.15
CA VAL A 80 10.40 5.92 -6.21
C VAL A 80 10.92 4.99 -5.12
N ILE A 81 10.50 5.17 -3.87
CA ILE A 81 10.92 4.32 -2.74
C ILE A 81 10.51 2.87 -3.00
N PHE A 82 9.30 2.65 -3.50
CA PHE A 82 8.77 1.32 -3.77
C PHE A 82 9.53 0.63 -4.91
N SER A 83 9.86 1.35 -5.98
CA SER A 83 10.70 0.85 -7.06
C SER A 83 12.09 0.45 -6.56
N ILE A 84 12.72 1.26 -5.71
CA ILE A 84 14.03 0.92 -5.11
C ILE A 84 13.92 -0.37 -4.29
N ILE A 85 12.89 -0.52 -3.44
CA ILE A 85 12.68 -1.73 -2.63
C ILE A 85 12.52 -2.96 -3.52
N ILE A 86 11.73 -2.87 -4.59
CA ILE A 86 11.54 -3.97 -5.55
C ILE A 86 12.88 -4.35 -6.19
N VAL A 87 13.66 -3.38 -6.68
CA VAL A 87 14.95 -3.64 -7.33
C VAL A 87 15.94 -4.26 -6.37
N VAL A 88 16.08 -3.69 -5.16
CA VAL A 88 16.99 -4.22 -4.12
C VAL A 88 16.63 -5.66 -3.78
N TYR A 89 15.34 -5.95 -3.55
CA TYR A 89 14.91 -7.32 -3.25
C TYR A 89 15.14 -8.27 -4.43
N ALA A 90 14.82 -7.84 -5.65
CA ALA A 90 14.98 -8.66 -6.86
C ALA A 90 16.44 -9.04 -7.15
N VAL A 91 17.39 -8.14 -6.86
CA VAL A 91 18.82 -8.42 -7.02
C VAL A 91 19.33 -9.39 -5.96
N LEU A 92 18.85 -9.28 -4.72
CA LEU A 92 19.23 -10.16 -3.62
C LEU A 92 18.59 -11.55 -3.72
N ASN A 93 17.35 -11.63 -4.22
CA ASN A 93 16.53 -12.85 -4.27
C ASN A 93 16.00 -13.09 -5.70
N LYS A 94 16.91 -13.40 -6.63
CA LYS A 94 16.59 -13.55 -8.06
C LYS A 94 15.49 -14.58 -8.34
N GLU A 95 15.45 -15.67 -7.58
CA GLU A 95 14.47 -16.75 -7.74
C GLU A 95 13.04 -16.31 -7.38
N ASP A 96 12.91 -15.36 -6.46
CA ASP A 96 11.63 -14.81 -5.99
C ASP A 96 11.31 -13.43 -6.62
N ALA A 97 12.21 -12.87 -7.42
CA ALA A 97 12.11 -11.50 -7.93
C ALA A 97 10.78 -11.20 -8.63
N ILE A 98 10.34 -12.10 -9.52
CA ILE A 98 9.09 -11.94 -10.28
C ILE A 98 7.88 -12.04 -9.35
N SER A 99 7.88 -13.05 -8.47
CA SER A 99 6.82 -13.28 -7.50
C SER A 99 6.70 -12.13 -6.50
N PHE A 100 7.82 -11.60 -6.03
CA PHE A 100 7.87 -10.43 -5.15
C PHE A 100 7.31 -9.20 -5.85
N MET A 101 7.79 -8.91 -7.06
CA MET A 101 7.34 -7.77 -7.85
C MET A 101 5.82 -7.82 -8.10
N LEU A 102 5.29 -8.97 -8.52
CA LEU A 102 3.85 -9.13 -8.76
C LEU A 102 3.03 -9.00 -7.47
N THR A 103 3.46 -9.66 -6.38
CA THR A 103 2.78 -9.58 -5.07
C THR A 103 2.74 -8.14 -4.58
N PHE A 104 3.89 -7.46 -4.65
CA PHE A 104 4.04 -6.05 -4.27
C PHE A 104 3.14 -5.16 -5.10
N PHE A 105 3.09 -5.36 -6.42
CA PHE A 105 2.31 -4.55 -7.35
C PHE A 105 0.79 -4.71 -7.14
N ILE A 106 0.31 -5.93 -6.89
CA ILE A 106 -1.11 -6.19 -6.59
C ILE A 106 -1.51 -5.49 -5.30
N TYR A 107 -0.73 -5.64 -4.23
CA TYR A 107 -1.01 -4.97 -2.96
C TYR A 107 -0.95 -3.46 -3.10
N TYR A 108 0.06 -2.94 -3.81
CA TYR A 108 0.20 -1.53 -4.12
C TYR A 108 -1.06 -0.98 -4.79
N PHE A 109 -1.57 -1.65 -5.82
CA PHE A 109 -2.75 -1.20 -6.55
C PHE A 109 -3.98 -1.16 -5.66
N ILE A 110 -4.27 -2.25 -4.95
CA ILE A 110 -5.47 -2.36 -4.10
C ILE A 110 -5.46 -1.28 -3.01
N LEU A 111 -4.34 -1.13 -2.32
CA LEU A 111 -4.21 -0.17 -1.23
C LEU A 111 -4.17 1.27 -1.72
N THR A 112 -3.56 1.54 -2.88
CA THR A 112 -3.55 2.89 -3.47
C THR A 112 -4.94 3.29 -3.95
N ILE A 113 -5.69 2.41 -4.61
CA ILE A 113 -7.09 2.68 -4.99
C ILE A 113 -7.92 3.02 -3.75
N PHE A 114 -7.80 2.22 -2.69
CA PHE A 114 -8.47 2.49 -1.42
C PHE A 114 -8.05 3.85 -0.81
N GLU A 115 -6.75 4.16 -0.79
CA GLU A 115 -6.21 5.42 -0.28
C GLU A 115 -6.80 6.63 -1.02
N VAL A 116 -6.85 6.59 -2.36
CA VAL A 116 -7.44 7.65 -3.18
C VAL A 116 -8.93 7.83 -2.84
N PHE A 117 -9.71 6.75 -2.79
CA PHE A 117 -11.14 6.85 -2.44
C PHE A 117 -11.37 7.37 -1.02
N ALA A 118 -10.52 6.97 -0.06
CA ALA A 118 -10.61 7.46 1.31
C ALA A 118 -10.29 8.97 1.41
N LEU A 119 -9.30 9.45 0.66
CA LEU A 119 -8.95 10.86 0.59
C LEU A 119 -10.05 11.69 -0.10
N LEU A 120 -10.69 11.16 -1.15
CA LEU A 120 -11.82 11.81 -1.81
C LEU A 120 -13.02 11.97 -0.85
N ARG A 121 -13.30 10.97 -0.01
CA ARG A 121 -14.34 11.05 1.04
C ARG A 121 -14.02 12.03 2.16
N LEU A 122 -12.76 12.42 2.33
CA LEU A 122 -12.33 13.45 3.27
C LEU A 122 -12.53 14.87 2.72
N LYS A 123 -12.59 14.99 1.39
CA LYS A 123 -12.76 16.26 0.66
C LYS A 123 -14.23 16.62 0.45
N SER A 124 -15.11 15.63 0.36
CA SER A 124 -16.58 15.79 0.28
C SER A 124 -17.21 15.95 1.66
#